data_AF-A0A7N2M424-F1
#
_entry.id   AF-A0A7N2M424-F1
#
_cell.length_a   1.000
_cell.length_b   1.000
_cell.length_c   1.000
_cell.angle_alpha   90.00
_cell.angle_beta   90.00
_cell.angle_gamma   90.00
#
_symmetry.space_group_name_H-M   'P 1'
#
loop_
_entity.id
_entity.type
_entity.pdbx_description
1 polymer ?
#
loop_
_entity_poly.entity_id
_entity_poly.type
_entity_poly.pdbx_seq_one_letter_code
_entity_poly.pdbx_strand_id
1 'polypeptide(L)'
;MKKNTELLLHLFSFIKAKGDVILCSNATKKNTGCNMEECLKVGPWGGKGGNQWSFKANKGGITEIIIFHGGAIDSISLKCGDQDGVLQNSNKIGGNGGHRNDKILLDWPQEYLTSISGTVAVYSNYTVIHSLRFYTNKTEYGPYGSEKGTPFSLPMEGGVIVGFHGRAGHYVDAIGVYVKTMQRELENKMKAVVPRGPGPWGGHGGKEWDDGVFSGIRELHLHVGDSVIHAIRVLYESRDGKPVWSHKHGGAGGDKINTIKFDISTEFLVGVVGFSGPVKGTDNFEALRSITFYTNNGRYGPYGDEIGHAFTSSVAAGKVVGFHGRSGVYLDAIGVHMEYF
;
A
#
# COMPACT_ATOMS: atom_id res chain seq x y z
N MET A 1 84.13 13.45 12.07
CA MET A 1 83.46 12.29 12.71
C MET A 1 82.60 11.62 11.64
N LYS A 2 83.05 10.45 11.12
CA LYS A 2 82.33 9.16 11.02
C LYS A 2 80.83 9.28 10.66
N LYS A 3 80.22 8.56 9.71
CA LYS A 3 80.58 7.51 8.73
C LYS A 3 79.29 7.27 7.90
N ASN A 4 79.43 7.16 6.58
CA ASN A 4 78.93 6.06 5.72
C ASN A 4 77.50 5.50 5.88
N THR A 5 76.64 5.63 4.86
CA THR A 5 76.41 4.70 3.72
C THR A 5 75.79 3.34 4.05
N GLU A 6 74.58 3.16 3.51
CA GLU A 6 74.11 2.07 2.63
C GLU A 6 74.17 0.57 3.02
N LEU A 7 73.06 -0.08 2.62
CA LEU A 7 72.88 -1.46 2.11
C LEU A 7 73.10 -2.67 3.02
N LEU A 8 72.06 -3.50 3.17
CA LEU A 8 71.85 -4.80 2.47
C LEU A 8 70.62 -5.50 3.10
N LEU A 9 69.50 -5.70 2.42
CA LEU A 9 69.17 -6.60 1.30
C LEU A 9 68.88 -8.07 1.68
N HIS A 10 67.78 -8.54 1.07
CA HIS A 10 67.37 -9.91 0.71
C HIS A 10 66.67 -10.81 1.76
N LEU A 11 65.35 -10.99 1.56
CA LEU A 11 64.90 -12.08 0.69
C LEU A 11 63.67 -11.70 -0.15
N PHE A 12 63.78 -11.98 -1.44
CA PHE A 12 62.80 -11.79 -2.51
C PHE A 12 61.84 -12.99 -2.59
N SER A 13 60.61 -12.78 -3.06
CA SER A 13 60.18 -13.36 -4.34
C SER A 13 59.01 -12.60 -4.95
N PHE A 14 59.28 -12.04 -6.11
CA PHE A 14 58.36 -11.48 -7.11
C PHE A 14 57.39 -12.54 -7.65
N ILE A 15 56.17 -12.13 -8.04
CA ILE A 15 55.79 -12.05 -9.46
C ILE A 15 55.04 -10.73 -9.71
N LYS A 16 55.53 -10.00 -10.71
CA LYS A 16 55.09 -8.69 -11.20
C LYS A 16 54.63 -8.91 -12.64
N ALA A 17 53.50 -8.34 -13.04
CA ALA A 17 53.22 -7.77 -14.37
C ALA A 17 51.73 -7.46 -14.46
N LYS A 18 51.23 -6.36 -15.04
CA LYS A 18 51.76 -5.14 -15.66
C LYS A 18 50.49 -4.31 -15.96
N GLY A 19 50.54 -2.99 -15.83
CA GLY A 19 49.46 -2.13 -16.37
C GLY A 19 49.21 -0.84 -15.59
N ASP A 20 50.24 0.01 -15.56
CA ASP A 20 50.26 1.47 -15.55
C ASP A 20 49.41 2.34 -14.60
N VAL A 21 50.16 3.30 -14.05
CA VAL A 21 49.85 4.35 -13.10
C VAL A 21 49.17 5.53 -13.79
N ILE A 22 48.07 6.02 -13.21
CA ILE A 22 47.77 7.46 -13.13
C ILE A 22 47.24 7.76 -11.72
N LEU A 23 48.04 8.49 -10.94
CA LEU A 23 47.56 9.25 -9.80
C LEU A 23 46.81 10.47 -10.33
N CYS A 24 45.53 10.64 -9.98
CA CYS A 24 44.96 11.97 -9.70
C CYS A 24 43.56 11.89 -9.07
N SER A 25 43.43 12.74 -8.05
CA SER A 25 42.27 13.53 -7.64
C SER A 25 41.03 12.86 -7.02
N ASN A 26 40.67 13.43 -5.86
CA ASN A 26 39.37 13.38 -5.23
C ASN A 26 38.23 13.40 -6.26
N ALA A 27 37.51 12.29 -6.37
CA ALA A 27 36.21 12.25 -7.00
C ALA A 27 35.15 12.19 -5.91
N THR A 28 34.62 13.37 -5.57
CA THR A 28 33.26 13.53 -5.05
C THR A 28 32.30 12.70 -5.90
N LYS A 29 31.90 11.51 -5.42
CA LYS A 29 30.78 10.81 -6.02
C LYS A 29 29.49 11.44 -5.52
N LYS A 30 29.07 12.40 -6.34
CA LYS A 30 27.71 12.84 -6.63
C LYS A 30 26.65 12.08 -5.86
N ASN A 31 25.98 12.85 -5.03
CA ASN A 31 24.57 12.72 -4.67
C ASN A 31 23.75 12.44 -5.95
N THR A 32 23.58 11.17 -6.32
CA THR A 32 22.58 10.76 -7.29
C THR A 32 21.31 10.50 -6.51
N GLY A 33 20.46 11.52 -6.47
CA GLY A 33 19.17 11.46 -5.80
C GLY A 33 18.37 10.25 -6.27
N CYS A 34 18.02 9.38 -5.33
CA CYS A 34 16.81 8.59 -5.43
C CYS A 34 15.69 9.42 -4.83
N ASN A 35 15.07 10.26 -5.66
CA ASN A 35 13.78 10.84 -5.33
C ASN A 35 12.77 10.26 -6.33
N MET A 36 12.38 9.00 -6.09
CA MET A 36 11.16 8.46 -6.65
C MET A 36 10.21 8.25 -5.48
N GLU A 37 9.26 9.17 -5.34
CA GLU A 37 8.12 9.01 -4.45
C GLU A 37 7.27 7.83 -4.97
N GLU A 38 7.54 6.63 -4.45
CA GLU A 38 6.76 5.44 -4.77
C GLU A 38 5.33 5.64 -4.22
N CYS A 39 4.36 5.55 -5.11
CA CYS A 39 2.95 5.63 -4.78
C CYS A 39 2.36 4.22 -4.86
N LEU A 40 1.44 3.89 -3.95
CA LEU A 40 0.72 2.62 -3.99
C LEU A 40 -0.16 2.56 -5.24
N LYS A 41 -0.06 1.46 -6.00
CA LYS A 41 -0.88 1.19 -7.18
C LYS A 41 -2.03 0.26 -6.80
N VAL A 42 -3.28 0.74 -6.82
CA VAL A 42 -4.48 -0.03 -6.44
C VAL A 42 -5.41 -0.21 -7.64
N GLY A 43 -6.09 -1.36 -7.72
CA GLY A 43 -6.88 -1.76 -8.89
C GLY A 43 -6.03 -2.39 -10.00
N PRO A 44 -6.44 -2.33 -11.28
CA PRO A 44 -7.65 -1.67 -11.77
C PRO A 44 -8.90 -2.54 -11.60
N TRP A 45 -10.05 -1.90 -11.41
CA TRP A 45 -11.37 -2.52 -11.53
C TRP A 45 -11.86 -2.33 -12.97
N GLY A 46 -12.57 -3.31 -13.53
CA GLY A 46 -13.13 -3.21 -14.89
C GLY A 46 -12.86 -4.43 -15.77
N GLY A 47 -13.05 -4.25 -17.08
CA GLY A 47 -12.86 -5.28 -18.10
C GLY A 47 -11.43 -5.41 -18.61
N LYS A 48 -11.21 -6.45 -19.42
CA LYS A 48 -9.89 -6.78 -20.02
C LYS A 48 -9.64 -6.12 -21.39
N GLY A 49 -10.65 -5.43 -21.95
CA GLY A 49 -10.58 -4.73 -23.23
C GLY A 49 -9.67 -3.49 -23.22
N GLY A 50 -9.62 -2.77 -24.34
CA GLY A 50 -8.86 -1.52 -24.46
C GLY A 50 -7.33 -1.66 -24.37
N ASN A 51 -6.65 -0.52 -24.51
CA ASN A 51 -5.20 -0.39 -24.37
C ASN A 51 -4.84 0.12 -22.97
N GLN A 52 -3.68 -0.29 -22.45
CA GLN A 52 -3.20 0.18 -21.16
C GLN A 52 -2.88 1.67 -21.19
N TRP A 53 -3.19 2.36 -20.11
CA TRP A 53 -2.83 3.77 -19.92
C TRP A 53 -2.47 4.03 -18.46
N SER A 54 -1.69 5.09 -18.23
CA SER A 54 -1.25 5.51 -16.91
C SER A 54 -0.94 6.99 -16.94
N PHE A 55 -1.39 7.71 -15.92
CA PHE A 55 -1.09 9.13 -15.72
C PHE A 55 -0.93 9.40 -14.22
N LYS A 56 0.21 9.98 -13.84
CA LYS A 56 0.55 10.31 -12.45
C LYS A 56 1.10 11.73 -12.43
N ALA A 57 0.69 12.53 -11.45
CA ALA A 57 1.29 13.83 -11.19
C ALA A 57 2.78 13.64 -10.85
N ASN A 58 3.69 14.26 -11.61
CA ASN A 58 5.11 14.23 -11.27
C ASN A 58 5.43 15.09 -10.03
N LYS A 59 4.67 16.16 -9.85
CA LYS A 59 4.71 17.10 -8.72
C LYS A 59 3.31 17.69 -8.52
N GLY A 60 2.99 18.07 -7.29
CA GLY A 60 1.66 18.60 -6.94
C GLY A 60 0.58 17.52 -6.90
N GLY A 61 -0.63 17.88 -7.32
CA GLY A 61 -1.80 17.00 -7.27
C GLY A 61 -2.76 17.23 -8.43
N ILE A 62 -3.82 16.41 -8.47
CA ILE A 62 -4.86 16.54 -9.49
C ILE A 62 -5.71 17.77 -9.20
N THR A 63 -5.88 18.61 -10.20
CA THR A 63 -6.61 19.90 -10.12
C THR A 63 -7.86 19.92 -10.99
N GLU A 64 -7.90 19.11 -12.05
CA GLU A 64 -9.07 19.02 -12.92
C GLU A 64 -9.30 17.58 -13.37
N ILE A 65 -10.56 17.16 -13.36
CA ILE A 65 -11.02 15.90 -13.97
C ILE A 65 -12.17 16.24 -14.92
N ILE A 66 -12.03 15.88 -16.19
CA ILE A 66 -13.09 15.99 -17.18
C ILE A 66 -13.60 14.59 -17.48
N ILE A 67 -14.91 14.39 -17.43
CA ILE A 67 -15.55 13.09 -17.60
C ILE A 67 -16.61 13.23 -18.68
N PHE A 68 -16.49 12.45 -19.75
CA PHE A 68 -17.56 12.29 -20.74
C PHE A 68 -18.27 10.97 -20.46
N HIS A 69 -19.59 11.02 -20.34
CA HIS A 69 -20.39 9.86 -19.97
C HIS A 69 -21.79 9.89 -20.57
N GLY A 70 -22.47 8.76 -20.45
CA GLY A 70 -23.85 8.55 -20.87
C GLY A 70 -24.42 7.37 -20.11
N GLY A 71 -24.60 6.24 -20.81
CA GLY A 71 -24.89 4.96 -20.16
C GLY A 71 -23.68 4.40 -19.41
N ALA A 72 -22.47 4.62 -19.92
CA ALA A 72 -21.20 4.24 -19.30
C ALA A 72 -20.23 5.44 -19.27
N ILE A 73 -19.01 5.23 -18.78
CA ILE A 73 -17.95 6.23 -18.87
C ILE A 73 -17.24 6.09 -20.23
N ASP A 74 -17.45 7.08 -21.09
CA ASP A 74 -16.88 7.11 -22.43
C ASP A 74 -15.41 7.54 -22.40
N SER A 75 -15.09 8.60 -21.66
CA SER A 75 -13.70 9.03 -21.49
C SER A 75 -13.45 9.88 -20.26
N ILE A 76 -12.18 9.93 -19.85
CA ILE A 76 -11.67 10.82 -18.81
C ILE A 76 -10.44 11.59 -19.30
N SER A 77 -10.25 12.80 -18.79
CA SER A 77 -9.01 13.58 -18.95
C SER A 77 -8.67 14.21 -17.61
N LEU A 78 -7.37 14.30 -17.31
CA LEU A 78 -6.84 14.76 -16.04
C LEU A 78 -5.91 15.94 -16.26
N LYS A 79 -5.93 16.88 -15.32
CA LYS A 79 -4.89 17.89 -15.18
C LYS A 79 -4.34 17.87 -13.77
N CYS A 80 -3.04 18.09 -13.67
CA CYS A 80 -2.33 18.26 -12.42
C CYS A 80 -1.65 19.62 -12.40
N GLY A 81 -1.58 20.19 -11.20
CA GLY A 81 -0.87 21.44 -10.93
C GLY A 81 -0.04 21.29 -9.66
N ASP A 82 1.08 22.01 -9.60
CA ASP A 82 1.84 22.23 -8.38
C ASP A 82 1.72 23.69 -7.91
N GLN A 83 2.26 23.99 -6.73
CA GLN A 83 2.25 25.34 -6.14
C GLN A 83 3.07 26.35 -6.95
N ASP A 84 3.95 25.86 -7.83
CA ASP A 84 4.78 26.68 -8.72
C ASP A 84 4.05 27.04 -10.03
N GLY A 85 2.82 26.57 -10.21
CA GLY A 85 1.97 26.84 -11.38
C GLY A 85 2.28 25.96 -12.60
N VAL A 86 3.07 24.90 -12.46
CA VAL A 86 3.38 23.98 -13.56
C VAL A 86 2.18 23.06 -13.78
N LEU A 87 1.63 23.08 -14.99
CA LEU A 87 0.49 22.25 -15.38
C LEU A 87 0.91 21.02 -16.18
N GLN A 88 0.37 19.87 -15.83
CA GLN A 88 0.53 18.60 -16.54
C GLN A 88 -0.83 18.09 -16.97
N ASN A 89 -1.01 17.82 -18.27
CA ASN A 89 -2.27 17.32 -18.82
C ASN A 89 -2.10 15.87 -19.25
N SER A 90 -3.09 15.02 -18.98
CA SER A 90 -3.20 13.72 -19.61
C SER A 90 -3.71 13.86 -21.06
N ASN A 91 -3.48 12.83 -21.86
CA ASN A 91 -4.29 12.62 -23.05
C ASN A 91 -5.74 12.28 -22.65
N LYS A 92 -6.67 12.41 -23.60
CA LYS A 92 -8.02 11.87 -23.45
C LYS A 92 -7.96 10.35 -23.40
N ILE A 93 -8.51 9.76 -22.34
CA ILE A 93 -8.51 8.32 -22.08
C ILE A 93 -9.91 7.78 -22.35
N GLY A 94 -10.06 6.97 -23.39
CA GLY A 94 -11.36 6.44 -23.83
C GLY A 94 -11.78 7.01 -25.18
N GLY A 95 -13.07 6.88 -25.51
CA GLY A 95 -13.62 7.20 -26.82
C GLY A 95 -14.14 8.62 -26.99
N ASN A 96 -14.74 8.88 -28.14
CA ASN A 96 -15.36 10.16 -28.48
C ASN A 96 -16.88 10.20 -28.24
N GLY A 97 -17.41 9.19 -27.54
CA GLY A 97 -18.81 9.16 -27.12
C GLY A 97 -19.08 10.03 -25.88
N GLY A 98 -20.22 9.77 -25.25
CA GLY A 98 -20.72 10.52 -24.11
C GLY A 98 -21.48 11.77 -24.53
N HIS A 99 -22.79 11.80 -24.24
CA HIS A 99 -23.64 12.97 -24.51
C HIS A 99 -23.71 13.93 -23.30
N ARG A 100 -23.13 13.53 -22.17
CA ARG A 100 -22.95 14.36 -20.97
C ARG A 100 -21.46 14.55 -20.73
N ASN A 101 -21.08 15.75 -20.28
CA ASN A 101 -19.74 16.02 -19.83
C ASN A 101 -19.77 16.81 -18.52
N ASP A 102 -18.94 16.38 -17.58
CA ASP A 102 -18.80 17.02 -16.28
C ASP A 102 -17.34 17.35 -16.03
N LYS A 103 -17.14 18.44 -15.30
CA LYS A 103 -15.82 18.91 -14.90
C LYS A 103 -15.76 19.05 -13.39
N ILE A 104 -14.81 18.37 -12.79
CA ILE A 104 -14.44 18.52 -11.38
C ILE A 104 -13.23 19.45 -11.32
N LEU A 105 -13.32 20.49 -10.50
CA LEU A 105 -12.21 21.40 -10.20
C LEU A 105 -11.84 21.20 -8.74
N LEU A 106 -10.58 20.87 -8.49
CA LEU A 106 -10.04 20.64 -7.16
C LEU A 106 -9.09 21.78 -6.80
N ASP A 107 -9.36 22.40 -5.65
CA ASP A 107 -8.58 23.48 -5.06
C ASP A 107 -7.30 22.93 -4.41
N TRP A 108 -6.35 22.45 -5.20
CA TRP A 108 -5.10 21.89 -4.69
C TRP A 108 -4.21 22.99 -4.05
N PRO A 109 -3.61 22.78 -2.86
CA PRO A 109 -3.61 21.54 -2.04
C PRO A 109 -4.72 21.43 -0.98
N GLN A 110 -5.65 22.38 -0.89
CA GLN A 110 -6.68 22.41 0.15
C GLN A 110 -7.76 21.34 -0.08
N GLU A 111 -8.06 21.01 -1.33
CA GLU A 111 -8.94 19.94 -1.76
C GLU A 111 -8.21 18.95 -2.65
N TYR A 112 -8.28 17.68 -2.29
CA TYR A 112 -7.60 16.60 -2.98
C TYR A 112 -8.41 15.31 -2.90
N LEU A 113 -8.20 14.45 -3.89
CA LEU A 113 -8.87 13.15 -3.97
C LEU A 113 -8.35 12.20 -2.89
N THR A 114 -9.26 11.61 -2.14
CA THR A 114 -8.99 10.63 -1.07
C THR A 114 -9.43 9.22 -1.48
N SER A 115 -10.49 9.10 -2.28
CA SER A 115 -11.03 7.80 -2.68
C SER A 115 -11.79 7.87 -4.01
N ILE A 116 -12.09 6.69 -4.57
CA ILE A 116 -13.03 6.52 -5.68
C ILE A 116 -13.94 5.31 -5.42
N SER A 117 -15.14 5.36 -6.00
CA SER A 117 -16.02 4.20 -6.13
C SER A 117 -16.74 4.22 -7.47
N GLY A 118 -17.38 3.12 -7.84
CA GLY A 118 -18.14 3.07 -9.08
C GLY A 118 -18.75 1.70 -9.31
N THR A 119 -19.19 1.46 -10.54
CA THR A 119 -19.72 0.17 -10.96
C THR A 119 -19.12 -0.28 -12.29
N VAL A 120 -19.01 -1.59 -12.47
CA VAL A 120 -18.55 -2.25 -13.71
C VAL A 120 -19.70 -3.04 -14.30
N ALA A 121 -19.97 -2.85 -15.59
CA ALA A 121 -21.03 -3.59 -16.28
C ALA A 121 -20.69 -3.81 -17.76
N VAL A 122 -21.47 -4.67 -18.41
CA VAL A 122 -21.41 -4.84 -19.86
C VAL A 122 -22.21 -3.73 -20.54
N TYR A 123 -21.58 -3.00 -21.46
CA TYR A 123 -22.18 -1.96 -22.29
C TYR A 123 -21.74 -2.16 -23.75
N SER A 124 -22.71 -2.32 -24.67
CA SER A 124 -22.43 -2.56 -26.10
C SER A 124 -21.41 -3.67 -26.38
N ASN A 125 -21.51 -4.78 -25.64
CA ASN A 125 -20.59 -5.95 -25.66
C ASN A 125 -19.19 -5.73 -25.05
N TYR A 126 -18.91 -4.58 -24.44
CA TYR A 126 -17.67 -4.33 -23.68
C TYR A 126 -17.94 -4.37 -22.18
N THR A 127 -17.07 -5.00 -21.39
CA THR A 127 -17.10 -4.84 -19.92
C THR A 127 -16.33 -3.59 -19.54
N VAL A 128 -17.00 -2.58 -19.00
CA VAL A 128 -16.46 -1.22 -18.86
C VAL A 128 -16.85 -0.60 -17.52
N ILE A 129 -16.18 0.50 -17.16
CA ILE A 129 -16.61 1.36 -16.06
C ILE A 129 -17.93 2.02 -16.45
N HIS A 130 -18.97 1.70 -15.69
CA HIS A 130 -20.32 2.13 -15.94
C HIS A 130 -20.69 3.37 -15.11
N SER A 131 -20.12 3.50 -13.91
CA SER A 131 -20.20 4.72 -13.11
C SER A 131 -18.92 5.02 -12.33
N LEU A 132 -18.73 6.31 -11.99
CA LEU A 132 -17.66 6.79 -11.12
C LEU A 132 -18.17 7.83 -10.13
N ARG A 133 -17.73 7.70 -8.88
CA ARG A 133 -17.74 8.74 -7.85
C ARG A 133 -16.30 9.01 -7.41
N PHE A 134 -16.03 10.27 -7.11
CA PHE A 134 -14.77 10.74 -6.58
C PHE A 134 -15.01 11.34 -5.20
N TYR A 135 -14.22 10.95 -4.22
CA TYR A 135 -14.29 11.49 -2.86
C TYR A 135 -13.06 12.35 -2.63
N THR A 136 -13.25 13.51 -2.02
CA THR A 136 -12.19 14.41 -1.56
C THR A 136 -12.16 14.48 -0.04
N ASN A 137 -11.19 15.19 0.50
CA ASN A 137 -11.18 15.56 1.91
C ASN A 137 -12.26 16.59 2.30
N LYS A 138 -13.01 17.13 1.33
CA LYS A 138 -14.07 18.14 1.56
C LYS A 138 -15.47 17.66 1.19
N THR A 139 -15.61 16.91 0.10
CA THR A 139 -16.92 16.54 -0.47
C THR A 139 -16.80 15.29 -1.36
N GLU A 140 -17.92 14.88 -1.95
CA GLU A 140 -17.97 13.89 -3.03
C GLU A 140 -18.48 14.50 -4.34
N TYR A 141 -18.08 13.88 -5.45
CA TYR A 141 -18.46 14.24 -6.82
C TYR A 141 -18.98 13.00 -7.56
N GLY A 142 -20.11 13.14 -8.24
CA GLY A 142 -20.78 12.07 -8.98
C GLY A 142 -22.07 11.57 -8.31
N PRO A 143 -22.61 10.40 -8.70
CA PRO A 143 -22.04 9.49 -9.69
C PRO A 143 -22.15 10.05 -11.11
N TYR A 144 -21.09 9.84 -11.89
CA TYR A 144 -21.09 10.05 -13.33
C TYR A 144 -21.37 8.72 -14.02
N GLY A 145 -22.08 8.72 -15.16
CA GLY A 145 -22.54 7.51 -15.84
C GLY A 145 -23.83 6.93 -15.26
N SER A 146 -23.94 5.60 -15.19
CA SER A 146 -25.09 4.88 -14.64
C SER A 146 -24.65 3.82 -13.64
N GLU A 147 -25.26 3.80 -12.46
CA GLU A 147 -24.94 2.83 -11.41
C GLU A 147 -25.56 1.45 -11.66
N LYS A 148 -25.04 0.74 -12.66
CA LYS A 148 -25.42 -0.65 -12.97
C LYS A 148 -24.21 -1.57 -12.88
N GLY A 149 -24.48 -2.83 -12.54
CA GLY A 149 -23.48 -3.90 -12.49
C GLY A 149 -22.79 -4.02 -11.13
N THR A 150 -21.55 -4.52 -11.13
CA THR A 150 -20.81 -4.86 -9.93
C THR A 150 -20.15 -3.61 -9.34
N PRO A 151 -20.42 -3.24 -8.07
CA PRO A 151 -19.78 -2.09 -7.44
C PRO A 151 -18.31 -2.35 -7.14
N PHE A 152 -17.53 -1.27 -7.09
CA PHE A 152 -16.17 -1.25 -6.55
C PHE A 152 -15.94 0.03 -5.75
N SER A 153 -15.01 -0.04 -4.81
CA SER A 153 -14.49 1.12 -4.07
C SER A 153 -13.03 0.91 -3.75
N LEU A 154 -12.30 2.01 -3.55
CA LEU A 154 -10.95 1.98 -3.03
C LEU A 154 -10.99 1.53 -1.55
N PRO A 155 -10.34 0.40 -1.16
CA PRO A 155 -10.47 -0.16 0.18
C PRO A 155 -9.53 0.47 1.22
N MET A 156 -9.06 1.71 1.00
CA MET A 156 -8.11 2.38 1.88
C MET A 156 -8.50 3.84 2.17
N GLU A 157 -8.18 4.31 3.37
CA GLU A 157 -8.36 5.69 3.83
C GLU A 157 -7.01 6.32 4.20
N GLY A 158 -6.92 7.66 4.20
CA GLY A 158 -5.71 8.38 4.63
C GLY A 158 -4.61 8.57 3.57
N GLY A 159 -4.91 8.36 2.29
CA GLY A 159 -4.02 8.62 1.17
C GLY A 159 -4.56 9.67 0.21
N VAL A 160 -3.67 10.29 -0.57
CA VAL A 160 -4.01 11.20 -1.67
C VAL A 160 -3.87 10.46 -2.99
N ILE A 161 -4.93 10.45 -3.79
CA ILE A 161 -4.85 9.98 -5.16
C ILE A 161 -4.07 11.01 -5.97
N VAL A 162 -2.90 10.61 -6.46
CA VAL A 162 -1.97 11.43 -7.26
C VAL A 162 -1.96 11.04 -8.74
N GLY A 163 -2.75 10.04 -9.11
CA GLY A 163 -2.82 9.57 -10.48
C GLY A 163 -3.78 8.42 -10.67
N PHE A 164 -3.94 8.02 -11.92
CA PHE A 164 -4.77 6.91 -12.33
C PHE A 164 -4.06 6.04 -13.35
N HIS A 165 -4.45 4.78 -13.42
CA HIS A 165 -4.04 3.83 -14.45
C HIS A 165 -5.22 2.97 -14.85
N GLY A 166 -5.12 2.26 -15.96
CA GLY A 166 -6.20 1.38 -16.37
C GLY A 166 -6.11 0.93 -17.80
N ARG A 167 -7.29 0.69 -18.39
CA ARG A 167 -7.46 0.27 -19.77
C ARG A 167 -8.56 1.09 -20.43
N ALA A 168 -8.37 1.47 -21.69
CA ALA A 168 -9.35 2.27 -22.41
C ALA A 168 -9.30 2.02 -23.93
N GLY A 169 -10.48 2.05 -24.55
CA GLY A 169 -10.68 1.97 -25.99
C GLY A 169 -11.84 2.87 -26.41
N HIS A 170 -12.95 2.28 -26.84
CA HIS A 170 -14.20 3.02 -27.10
C HIS A 170 -14.81 3.63 -25.82
N TYR A 171 -14.54 3.02 -24.67
CA TYR A 171 -14.97 3.44 -23.34
C TYR A 171 -13.77 3.37 -22.39
N VAL A 172 -13.97 3.73 -21.12
CA VAL A 172 -13.03 3.39 -20.06
C VAL A 172 -13.29 1.95 -19.63
N ASP A 173 -12.51 1.00 -20.14
CA ASP A 173 -12.64 -0.44 -19.84
C ASP A 173 -12.34 -0.75 -18.37
N ALA A 174 -11.27 -0.16 -17.83
CA ALA A 174 -10.84 -0.37 -16.45
C ALA A 174 -10.12 0.85 -15.87
N ILE A 175 -10.23 1.03 -14.54
CA ILE A 175 -9.61 2.14 -13.81
C ILE A 175 -9.03 1.68 -12.48
N GLY A 176 -7.87 2.20 -12.13
CA GLY A 176 -7.20 2.05 -10.86
C GLY A 176 -6.50 3.36 -10.49
N VAL A 177 -5.99 3.45 -9.28
CA VAL A 177 -5.43 4.68 -8.70
C VAL A 177 -3.97 4.50 -8.31
N TYR A 178 -3.24 5.61 -8.35
CA TYR A 178 -1.97 5.80 -7.67
C TYR A 178 -2.22 6.63 -6.42
N VAL A 179 -1.93 6.07 -5.25
CA VAL A 179 -2.15 6.71 -3.96
C VAL A 179 -0.80 7.03 -3.33
N LYS A 180 -0.58 8.30 -3.00
CA LYS A 180 0.54 8.72 -2.17
C LYS A 180 0.02 8.90 -0.75
N THR A 181 0.66 8.25 0.21
CA THR A 181 0.39 8.53 1.62
C THR A 181 0.90 9.94 1.94
N MET A 182 0.13 10.73 2.69
CA MET A 182 0.54 12.08 3.10
C MET A 182 1.72 11.95 4.06
N GLN A 183 2.94 11.93 3.51
CA GLN A 183 4.16 11.73 4.28
C GLN A 183 4.81 13.05 4.71
N ARG A 184 4.19 14.22 4.50
CA ARG A 184 4.81 15.50 4.90
C ARG A 184 3.77 16.48 5.45
N GLU A 185 3.69 16.53 6.77
CA GLU A 185 3.74 17.75 7.62
C GLU A 185 3.43 17.47 9.11
N LEU A 186 3.24 16.21 9.53
CA LEU A 186 3.20 15.82 10.95
C LEU A 186 4.52 15.25 11.50
N GLU A 187 5.50 15.01 10.62
CA GLU A 187 6.83 14.47 10.96
C GLU A 187 7.62 15.30 12.00
N ASN A 188 7.19 16.53 12.32
CA ASN A 188 7.86 17.39 13.30
C ASN A 188 7.14 17.64 14.62
N LYS A 189 5.94 17.10 14.92
CA LYS A 189 5.29 17.43 16.20
C LYS A 189 4.57 16.34 17.00
N MET A 190 4.40 15.09 16.56
CA MET A 190 3.78 14.08 17.43
C MET A 190 4.42 12.69 17.35
N LYS A 191 5.54 12.50 18.08
CA LYS A 191 5.87 11.17 18.63
C LYS A 191 4.96 10.89 19.83
N ALA A 192 3.69 10.62 19.55
CA ALA A 192 2.81 9.98 20.51
C ALA A 192 2.53 8.57 19.98
N VAL A 193 3.32 7.60 20.46
CA VAL A 193 2.92 6.20 20.38
C VAL A 193 1.63 6.10 21.19
N VAL A 194 0.49 6.00 20.52
CA VAL A 194 -0.80 5.78 21.20
C VAL A 194 -0.82 4.31 21.62
N PRO A 195 -0.83 3.98 22.93
CA PRO A 195 -0.69 2.59 23.38
C PRO A 195 -1.91 1.69 23.11
N ARG A 196 -2.90 2.18 22.38
CA ARG A 196 -4.11 1.44 21.99
C ARG A 196 -4.45 1.81 20.55
N GLY A 197 -3.90 1.06 19.61
CA GLY A 197 -4.25 1.23 18.20
C GLY A 197 -5.60 0.57 17.84
N PRO A 198 -6.00 0.64 16.56
CA PRO A 198 -7.31 0.17 16.11
C PRO A 198 -7.53 -1.34 16.32
N GLY A 199 -8.77 -1.72 16.67
CA GLY A 199 -9.18 -3.11 16.94
C GLY A 199 -9.31 -3.42 18.45
N PRO A 200 -9.34 -4.71 18.86
CA PRO A 200 -9.24 -5.88 18.00
C PRO A 200 -10.56 -6.20 17.28
N TRP A 201 -10.48 -6.60 16.00
CA TRP A 201 -11.62 -7.09 15.24
C TRP A 201 -11.60 -8.62 15.22
N GLY A 202 -12.77 -9.23 15.39
CA GLY A 202 -12.92 -10.68 15.42
C GLY A 202 -13.91 -11.13 16.49
N GLY A 203 -13.82 -12.40 16.86
CA GLY A 203 -14.66 -13.02 17.86
C GLY A 203 -14.32 -12.59 19.29
N HIS A 204 -15.27 -12.79 20.20
CA HIS A 204 -15.11 -12.50 21.63
C HIS A 204 -14.43 -13.62 22.44
N GLY A 205 -14.09 -14.74 21.79
CA GLY A 205 -13.44 -15.89 22.40
C GLY A 205 -11.97 -15.66 22.79
N GLY A 206 -11.30 -16.72 23.24
CA GLY A 206 -9.86 -16.72 23.47
C GLY A 206 -9.38 -15.85 24.63
N LYS A 207 -8.09 -15.97 24.94
CA LYS A 207 -7.39 -15.15 25.93
C LYS A 207 -6.81 -13.91 25.24
N GLU A 208 -6.92 -12.76 25.91
CA GLU A 208 -6.30 -11.51 25.46
C GLU A 208 -4.77 -11.60 25.45
N TRP A 209 -4.16 -10.96 24.46
CA TRP A 209 -2.72 -10.83 24.32
C TRP A 209 -2.38 -9.48 23.68
N ASP A 210 -1.20 -8.97 24.01
CA ASP A 210 -0.64 -7.75 23.45
C ASP A 210 0.88 -7.93 23.39
N ASP A 211 1.46 -7.86 22.19
CA ASP A 211 2.91 -7.97 22.01
C ASP A 211 3.64 -6.65 22.37
N GLY A 212 2.90 -5.54 22.45
CA GLY A 212 3.45 -4.20 22.66
C GLY A 212 3.92 -3.54 21.37
N VAL A 213 4.79 -2.53 21.51
CA VAL A 213 5.25 -1.68 20.41
C VAL A 213 6.75 -1.85 20.15
N PHE A 214 7.10 -1.97 18.87
CA PHE A 214 8.44 -2.27 18.36
C PHE A 214 8.90 -1.24 17.31
N SER A 215 10.18 -1.23 16.93
CA SER A 215 10.69 -0.29 15.92
C SER A 215 10.23 -0.66 14.50
N GLY A 216 10.06 -1.96 14.26
CA GLY A 216 9.60 -2.50 12.99
C GLY A 216 9.21 -3.98 13.07
N ILE A 217 8.64 -4.48 11.98
CA ILE A 217 8.24 -5.89 11.82
C ILE A 217 9.10 -6.47 10.70
N ARG A 218 9.82 -7.55 10.99
CA ARG A 218 10.74 -8.22 10.06
C ARG A 218 10.09 -9.40 9.35
N GLU A 219 9.26 -10.17 10.06
CA GLU A 219 8.68 -11.40 9.54
C GLU A 219 7.34 -11.74 10.20
N LEU A 220 6.42 -12.31 9.43
CA LEU A 220 5.14 -12.84 9.91
C LEU A 220 4.99 -14.31 9.51
N HIS A 221 4.59 -15.14 10.47
CA HIS A 221 4.19 -16.53 10.24
C HIS A 221 2.69 -16.67 10.50
N LEU A 222 1.92 -16.98 9.45
CA LEU A 222 0.48 -17.20 9.53
C LEU A 222 0.17 -18.68 9.33
N HIS A 223 -0.49 -19.27 10.30
CA HIS A 223 -1.00 -20.64 10.24
C HIS A 223 -2.43 -20.61 9.75
N VAL A 224 -2.69 -21.19 8.59
CA VAL A 224 -4.00 -21.15 7.93
C VAL A 224 -4.41 -22.55 7.52
N GLY A 225 -5.65 -22.92 7.82
CA GLY A 225 -6.23 -24.24 7.55
C GLY A 225 -7.74 -24.16 7.67
N ASP A 226 -8.47 -25.07 7.01
CA ASP A 226 -9.93 -25.18 7.10
C ASP A 226 -10.69 -23.84 6.99
N SER A 227 -10.19 -22.98 6.10
CA SER A 227 -10.72 -21.65 5.82
C SER A 227 -10.69 -20.67 7.02
N VAL A 228 -9.85 -20.90 8.04
CA VAL A 228 -9.70 -20.07 9.25
C VAL A 228 -8.23 -19.75 9.53
N ILE A 229 -7.98 -18.60 10.16
CA ILE A 229 -6.66 -18.24 10.67
C ILE A 229 -6.47 -18.93 12.04
N HIS A 230 -5.58 -19.91 12.09
CA HIS A 230 -5.31 -20.66 13.31
C HIS A 230 -4.39 -19.93 14.27
N ALA A 231 -3.33 -19.32 13.75
CA ALA A 231 -2.36 -18.63 14.57
C ALA A 231 -1.52 -17.61 13.79
N ILE A 232 -0.96 -16.65 14.53
CA ILE A 232 0.04 -15.72 14.06
C ILE A 232 1.27 -15.73 14.99
N ARG A 233 2.45 -15.55 14.41
CA ARG A 233 3.68 -15.27 15.15
C ARG A 233 4.48 -14.21 14.40
N VAL A 234 5.09 -13.28 15.13
CA VAL A 234 5.73 -12.11 14.54
C VAL A 234 7.17 -12.00 14.99
N LEU A 235 8.08 -11.74 14.05
CA LEU A 235 9.45 -11.33 14.35
C LEU A 235 9.53 -9.82 14.29
N TYR A 236 9.69 -9.21 15.45
CA TYR A 236 9.85 -7.77 15.58
C TYR A 236 11.32 -7.37 15.57
N GLU A 237 11.55 -6.09 15.34
CA GLU A 237 12.80 -5.41 15.69
C GLU A 237 12.61 -4.59 16.97
N SER A 238 13.45 -4.85 17.97
CA SER A 238 13.50 -4.04 19.19
C SER A 238 14.15 -2.67 18.94
N ARG A 239 14.00 -1.74 19.88
CA ARG A 239 14.61 -0.39 19.80
C ARG A 239 16.13 -0.42 19.60
N ASP A 240 16.79 -1.48 20.06
CA ASP A 240 18.25 -1.67 19.91
C ASP A 240 18.63 -2.36 18.58
N GLY A 241 17.68 -2.52 17.65
CA GLY A 241 17.88 -3.17 16.34
C GLY A 241 17.92 -4.70 16.39
N LYS A 242 17.68 -5.32 17.56
CA LYS A 242 17.75 -6.79 17.71
C LYS A 242 16.43 -7.46 17.33
N PRO A 243 16.46 -8.61 16.63
CA PRO A 243 15.27 -9.38 16.29
C PRO A 243 14.67 -10.07 17.53
N VAL A 244 13.36 -9.96 17.73
CA VAL A 244 12.63 -10.55 18.86
C VAL A 244 11.36 -11.22 18.36
N TRP A 245 11.24 -12.54 18.60
CA TRP A 245 10.01 -13.27 18.29
C TRP A 245 8.95 -13.02 19.36
N SER A 246 7.72 -12.77 18.94
CA SER A 246 6.57 -12.87 19.83
C SER A 246 6.23 -14.33 20.16
N HIS A 247 5.33 -14.46 21.13
CA HIS A 247 4.62 -15.72 21.36
C HIS A 247 3.79 -16.06 20.13
N LYS A 248 3.53 -17.35 19.92
CA LYS A 248 2.55 -17.77 18.92
C LYS A 248 1.16 -17.55 19.52
N HIS A 249 0.34 -16.75 18.84
CA HIS A 249 -1.03 -16.45 19.24
C HIS A 249 -2.00 -17.29 18.42
N GLY A 250 -2.64 -18.26 19.06
CA GLY A 250 -3.55 -19.22 18.42
C GLY A 250 -3.14 -20.68 18.60
N GLY A 251 -3.90 -21.58 17.98
CA GLY A 251 -3.82 -23.02 18.24
C GLY A 251 -2.72 -23.76 17.50
N ALA A 252 -2.81 -25.10 17.54
CA ALA A 252 -1.86 -26.00 16.89
C ALA A 252 -2.22 -26.35 15.43
N GLY A 253 -3.43 -26.00 14.97
CA GLY A 253 -3.86 -26.26 13.59
C GLY A 253 -3.27 -25.29 12.57
N GLY A 254 -3.67 -25.46 11.31
CA GLY A 254 -3.13 -24.69 10.18
C GLY A 254 -1.78 -25.22 9.71
N ASP A 255 -1.79 -26.42 9.11
CA ASP A 255 -0.59 -27.13 8.63
C ASP A 255 0.22 -26.32 7.62
N LYS A 256 -0.45 -25.40 6.89
CA LYS A 256 0.20 -24.47 5.98
C LYS A 256 0.63 -23.20 6.73
N ILE A 257 1.94 -23.03 6.84
CA ILE A 257 2.56 -21.79 7.34
C ILE A 257 2.86 -20.87 6.15
N ASN A 258 2.21 -19.72 6.10
CA ASN A 258 2.53 -18.66 5.16
C ASN A 258 3.52 -17.71 5.83
N THR A 259 4.73 -17.61 5.27
CA THR A 259 5.80 -16.76 5.78
C THR A 259 5.91 -15.50 4.93
N ILE A 260 5.89 -14.33 5.57
CA ILE A 260 6.04 -13.02 4.93
C ILE A 260 7.25 -12.35 5.54
N LYS A 261 8.22 -11.93 4.73
CA LYS A 261 9.45 -11.27 5.17
C LYS A 261 9.50 -9.85 4.62
N PHE A 262 9.87 -8.91 5.48
CA PHE A 262 9.99 -7.49 5.13
C PHE A 262 11.45 -7.07 5.18
N ASP A 263 11.89 -6.32 4.18
CA ASP A 263 13.10 -5.52 4.30
C ASP A 263 12.76 -4.22 5.01
N ILE A 264 13.01 -4.18 6.33
CA ILE A 264 12.67 -3.04 7.19
C ILE A 264 13.31 -1.70 6.77
N SER A 265 14.31 -1.72 5.87
CA SER A 265 14.91 -0.50 5.34
C SER A 265 14.07 0.16 4.24
N THR A 266 13.17 -0.61 3.61
CA THR A 266 12.40 -0.18 2.43
C THR A 266 10.91 -0.53 2.51
N GLU A 267 10.52 -1.47 3.36
CA GLU A 267 9.16 -1.96 3.48
C GLU A 267 8.69 -2.00 4.94
N PHE A 268 7.52 -1.45 5.19
CA PHE A 268 6.82 -1.47 6.47
C PHE A 268 5.33 -1.68 6.26
N LEU A 269 4.70 -2.30 7.25
CA LEU A 269 3.26 -2.48 7.26
C LEU A 269 2.54 -1.15 7.51
N VAL A 270 1.51 -0.88 6.72
CA VAL A 270 0.64 0.31 6.86
C VAL A 270 -0.73 -0.03 7.41
N GLY A 271 -1.14 -1.31 7.34
CA GLY A 271 -2.40 -1.75 7.90
C GLY A 271 -2.76 -3.19 7.58
N VAL A 272 -3.88 -3.62 8.15
CA VAL A 272 -4.49 -4.92 7.93
C VAL A 272 -5.96 -4.75 7.56
N VAL A 273 -6.43 -5.61 6.67
CA VAL A 273 -7.86 -5.79 6.39
C VAL A 273 -8.17 -7.27 6.43
N GLY A 274 -9.42 -7.62 6.69
CA GLY A 274 -9.79 -9.02 6.75
C GLY A 274 -11.26 -9.23 7.02
N PHE A 275 -11.59 -10.48 7.28
CA PHE A 275 -12.94 -10.91 7.61
C PHE A 275 -12.93 -11.77 8.87
N SER A 276 -13.98 -11.64 9.67
CA SER A 276 -14.22 -12.46 10.85
C SER A 276 -15.64 -13.01 10.85
N GLY A 277 -15.84 -14.17 11.46
CA GLY A 277 -17.14 -14.81 11.47
C GLY A 277 -17.11 -16.26 11.93
N PRO A 278 -18.24 -16.96 11.81
CA PRO A 278 -18.41 -18.29 12.38
C PRO A 278 -17.49 -19.33 11.72
N VAL A 279 -16.93 -20.21 12.55
CA VAL A 279 -16.09 -21.34 12.12
C VAL A 279 -16.97 -22.57 11.92
N LYS A 280 -16.91 -23.17 10.72
CA LYS A 280 -17.66 -24.38 10.39
C LYS A 280 -17.31 -25.52 11.35
N GLY A 281 -18.32 -26.27 11.78
CA GLY A 281 -18.14 -27.43 12.66
C GLY A 281 -17.91 -27.08 14.14
N THR A 282 -18.17 -25.83 14.52
CA THR A 282 -18.13 -25.37 15.92
C THR A 282 -19.52 -24.87 16.35
N ASP A 283 -19.76 -24.77 17.67
CA ASP A 283 -21.00 -24.24 18.25
C ASP A 283 -21.10 -22.70 18.07
N ASN A 284 -21.12 -22.23 16.83
CA ASN A 284 -21.11 -20.81 16.44
C ASN A 284 -19.92 -20.00 16.98
N PHE A 285 -18.75 -20.63 17.09
CA PHE A 285 -17.54 -19.92 17.48
C PHE A 285 -17.08 -18.99 16.36
N GLU A 286 -16.80 -17.73 16.68
CA GLU A 286 -16.29 -16.74 15.72
C GLU A 286 -14.78 -16.54 15.84
N ALA A 287 -14.09 -16.46 14.70
CA ALA A 287 -12.66 -16.22 14.63
C ALA A 287 -12.29 -15.44 13.36
N LEU A 288 -11.01 -15.06 13.22
CA LEU A 288 -10.50 -14.52 11.96
C LEU A 288 -10.63 -15.56 10.84
N ARG A 289 -11.33 -15.18 9.78
CA ARG A 289 -11.55 -16.00 8.58
C ARG A 289 -10.53 -15.69 7.50
N SER A 290 -10.21 -14.42 7.33
CA SER A 290 -9.13 -13.99 6.45
C SER A 290 -8.40 -12.75 6.94
N ILE A 291 -7.19 -12.57 6.42
CA ILE A 291 -6.39 -11.37 6.64
C ILE A 291 -5.51 -11.06 5.43
N THR A 292 -5.42 -9.78 5.10
CA THR A 292 -4.51 -9.21 4.10
C THR A 292 -3.69 -8.12 4.77
N PHE A 293 -2.38 -8.16 4.56
CA PHE A 293 -1.44 -7.18 5.07
C PHE A 293 -1.10 -6.18 3.98
N TYR A 294 -1.25 -4.89 4.24
CA TYR A 294 -0.84 -3.83 3.33
C TYR A 294 0.49 -3.26 3.80
N THR A 295 1.41 -3.03 2.86
CA THR A 295 2.68 -2.32 3.09
C THR A 295 2.72 -1.05 2.24
N ASN A 296 3.74 -0.22 2.47
CA ASN A 296 4.04 0.88 1.56
C ASN A 296 4.41 0.40 0.14
N ASN A 297 4.77 -0.87 -0.05
CA ASN A 297 5.21 -1.42 -1.34
C ASN A 297 4.15 -2.30 -2.02
N GLY A 298 3.05 -2.64 -1.34
CA GLY A 298 2.03 -3.50 -1.92
C GLY A 298 1.15 -4.18 -0.87
N ARG A 299 0.84 -5.45 -1.10
CA ARG A 299 0.03 -6.26 -0.17
C ARG A 299 0.41 -7.74 -0.20
N TYR A 300 0.15 -8.41 0.92
CA TYR A 300 0.31 -9.85 1.10
C TYR A 300 -1.02 -10.47 1.55
N GLY A 301 -1.50 -11.47 0.81
CA GLY A 301 -2.80 -12.10 1.01
C GLY A 301 -3.80 -11.84 -0.14
N PRO A 302 -5.10 -12.09 0.07
CA PRO A 302 -5.69 -12.56 1.32
C PRO A 302 -5.23 -13.97 1.69
N TYR A 303 -5.05 -14.19 2.99
CA TYR A 303 -4.87 -15.52 3.57
C TYR A 303 -6.18 -15.94 4.23
N GLY A 304 -6.64 -17.16 3.97
CA GLY A 304 -7.96 -17.63 4.44
C GLY A 304 -9.10 -17.20 3.50
N ASP A 305 -10.35 -17.38 3.97
CA ASP A 305 -11.55 -17.12 3.17
C ASP A 305 -12.27 -15.86 3.66
N GLU A 306 -12.62 -14.97 2.73
CA GLU A 306 -13.29 -13.68 3.00
C GLU A 306 -14.78 -13.86 3.31
N ILE A 307 -15.08 -14.47 4.46
CA ILE A 307 -16.43 -14.82 4.91
C ILE A 307 -16.74 -14.10 6.23
N GLY A 308 -17.93 -13.49 6.33
CA GLY A 308 -18.43 -12.84 7.54
C GLY A 308 -18.29 -11.33 7.50
N HIS A 309 -17.98 -10.73 8.65
CA HIS A 309 -17.86 -9.28 8.82
C HIS A 309 -16.46 -8.80 8.44
N ALA A 310 -16.39 -7.89 7.47
CA ALA A 310 -15.17 -7.23 7.06
C ALA A 310 -14.65 -6.27 8.15
N PHE A 311 -13.34 -6.14 8.26
CA PHE A 311 -12.68 -5.17 9.11
C PHE A 311 -11.46 -4.54 8.42
N THR A 312 -11.06 -3.36 8.89
CA THR A 312 -9.89 -2.63 8.43
C THR A 312 -9.26 -1.85 9.58
N SER A 313 -7.93 -1.80 9.63
CA SER A 313 -7.19 -0.96 10.56
C SER A 313 -6.99 0.48 10.09
N SER A 314 -7.45 0.80 8.87
CA SER A 314 -7.09 2.04 8.18
C SER A 314 -8.08 3.16 8.50
N VAL A 315 -7.62 4.21 9.18
CA VAL A 315 -8.31 5.51 9.27
C VAL A 315 -7.35 6.70 9.12
N ALA A 316 -6.03 6.50 9.30
CA ALA A 316 -5.00 7.54 9.22
C ALA A 316 -3.63 6.96 8.79
N ALA A 317 -2.79 7.78 8.14
CA ALA A 317 -1.46 7.40 7.67
C ALA A 317 -0.53 7.06 8.86
N GLY A 318 0.05 5.86 8.84
CA GLY A 318 0.97 5.38 9.86
C GLY A 318 1.59 4.05 9.48
N LYS A 319 2.48 3.55 10.33
CA LYS A 319 3.01 2.18 10.26
C LYS A 319 2.51 1.33 11.41
N VAL A 320 2.28 0.05 11.14
CA VAL A 320 2.01 -0.95 12.17
C VAL A 320 3.32 -1.28 12.88
N VAL A 321 3.31 -1.12 14.21
CA VAL A 321 4.48 -1.32 15.09
C VAL A 321 4.27 -2.41 16.13
N GLY A 322 3.11 -3.06 16.12
CA GLY A 322 2.75 -4.08 17.09
C GLY A 322 1.40 -4.69 16.78
N PHE A 323 1.13 -5.85 17.37
CA PHE A 323 -0.17 -6.51 17.28
C PHE A 323 -0.68 -6.80 18.69
N HIS A 324 -2.00 -6.75 18.84
CA HIS A 324 -2.71 -7.20 20.03
C HIS A 324 -3.96 -7.97 19.59
N GLY A 325 -4.63 -8.67 20.49
CA GLY A 325 -5.82 -9.43 20.10
C GLY A 325 -6.30 -10.42 21.13
N ARG A 326 -7.00 -11.43 20.64
CA ARG A 326 -7.49 -12.58 21.42
C ARG A 326 -7.16 -13.87 20.68
N SER A 327 -6.76 -14.90 21.39
CA SER A 327 -6.46 -16.19 20.78
C SER A 327 -6.75 -17.38 21.70
N GLY A 328 -7.17 -18.49 21.09
CA GLY A 328 -7.41 -19.77 21.73
C GLY A 328 -7.03 -20.91 20.80
N VAL A 329 -8.01 -21.71 20.37
CA VAL A 329 -7.82 -22.75 19.33
C VAL A 329 -7.53 -22.13 17.95
N TYR A 330 -8.01 -20.90 17.74
CA TYR A 330 -7.81 -20.10 16.53
C TYR A 330 -7.22 -18.74 16.90
N LEU A 331 -6.99 -17.90 15.90
CA LEU A 331 -6.81 -16.47 16.09
C LEU A 331 -8.19 -15.82 16.14
N ASP A 332 -8.73 -15.63 17.35
CA ASP A 332 -10.10 -15.16 17.56
C ASP A 332 -10.29 -13.72 17.08
N ALA A 333 -9.38 -12.82 17.48
CA ALA A 333 -9.44 -11.40 17.14
C ALA A 333 -8.03 -10.80 17.00
N ILE A 334 -7.88 -9.78 16.15
CA ILE A 334 -6.61 -9.08 15.94
C ILE A 334 -6.82 -7.57 15.91
N GLY A 335 -5.90 -6.82 16.50
CA GLY A 335 -5.76 -5.38 16.42
C GLY A 335 -4.30 -5.02 16.17
N VAL A 336 -4.05 -3.76 15.85
CA VAL A 336 -2.71 -3.25 15.53
C VAL A 336 -2.37 -2.06 16.39
N HIS A 337 -1.12 -1.97 16.80
CA HIS A 337 -0.56 -0.72 17.31
C HIS A 337 0.00 0.09 16.14
N MET A 338 -0.41 1.36 16.07
CA MET A 338 -0.02 2.27 15.00
C MET A 338 0.94 3.32 15.52
N GLU A 339 2.06 3.50 14.83
CA GLU A 339 2.87 4.73 14.90
C GLU A 339 2.44 5.60 13.71
N TYR A 340 1.64 6.62 14.00
CA TYR A 340 1.19 7.58 12.99
C TYR A 340 2.35 8.47 12.55
N PHE A 341 2.36 8.81 11.26
CA PHE A 341 3.36 9.70 10.66
C PHE A 341 3.05 11.16 10.91
#